data_AF-A0A257Y4Y7-F1
#
_entry.id   AF-A0A257Y4Y7-F1
#
_cell.length_a   1.000
_cell.length_b   1.000
_cell.length_c   1.000
_cell.angle_alpha   90.00
_cell.angle_beta   90.00
_cell.angle_gamma   90.00
#
_symmetry.space_group_name_H-M   'P 1'
#
loop_
_entity.id
_entity.type
_entity.pdbx_description
1 polymer ?
#
loop_
_entity_poly.entity_id
_entity_poly.type
_entity_poly.pdbx_seq_one_letter_code
_entity_poly.pdbx_strand_id
1 'polypeptide(L)'
;MIRTVFLLLTLLASPAFAQISDIDLRAAEGYVSCLGIKGDVTAAVPTFGLFGWTDREETEAGTRYTRPGFAATNSALLSPDGATCDVTAAYGTEAALARLQDNLRFTEFAAFTVTTDAQGCTLIQLDATATATLTSGDDPALCTSPTTSRVRFSFPPKAEVTE
;
A
#
# COMPACT_ATOMS: atom_id res chain seq x y z
N MET A 1 -30.08 -36.14 39.67
CA MET A 1 -29.98 -35.66 38.27
C MET A 1 -29.59 -34.19 38.33
N ILE A 2 -28.37 -33.81 37.93
CA ILE A 2 -27.85 -32.44 37.61
C ILE A 2 -26.34 -32.67 37.43
N ARG A 3 -25.91 -33.13 36.25
CA ARG A 3 -24.47 -33.32 35.98
C ARG A 3 -24.13 -33.40 34.48
N THR A 4 -24.84 -32.65 33.64
CA THR A 4 -24.64 -32.77 32.19
C THR A 4 -25.03 -31.53 31.37
N VAL A 5 -24.88 -30.31 31.91
CA VAL A 5 -25.30 -29.08 31.19
C VAL A 5 -24.17 -28.05 31.02
N PHE A 6 -22.93 -28.33 31.46
CA PHE A 6 -21.85 -27.33 31.45
C PHE A 6 -20.90 -27.38 30.23
N LEU A 7 -21.14 -28.25 29.25
CA LEU A 7 -20.17 -28.54 28.18
C LEU A 7 -20.53 -28.00 26.78
N LEU A 8 -21.63 -27.23 26.64
CA LEU A 8 -22.12 -26.74 25.35
C LEU A 8 -22.05 -25.22 25.14
N LEU A 9 -21.48 -24.45 26.07
CA LEU A 9 -21.47 -22.98 26.02
C LEU A 9 -20.15 -22.35 25.56
N THR A 10 -19.14 -23.12 25.18
CA THR A 10 -17.85 -22.58 24.71
C THR A 10 -17.68 -22.54 23.20
N LEU A 11 -18.68 -22.96 22.40
CA LEU A 11 -18.63 -22.92 20.93
C LEU A 11 -19.21 -21.63 20.30
N LEU A 12 -19.38 -20.57 21.09
CA LEU A 12 -19.63 -19.20 20.59
C LEU A 12 -18.34 -18.40 20.47
N ALA A 13 -17.21 -19.06 20.19
CA ALA A 13 -16.07 -18.38 19.57
C ALA A 13 -16.48 -18.04 18.13
N SER A 14 -17.25 -16.96 18.04
CA SER A 14 -17.63 -16.24 16.84
C SER A 14 -16.46 -16.20 15.86
N PRO A 15 -16.71 -16.18 14.55
CA PRO A 15 -15.64 -16.02 13.58
C PRO A 15 -14.85 -14.79 14.02
N ALA A 16 -13.56 -14.98 14.26
CA ALA A 16 -12.64 -13.86 14.31
C ALA A 16 -12.74 -13.25 12.91
N PHE A 17 -13.67 -12.30 12.73
CA PHE A 17 -13.55 -11.29 11.70
C PHE A 17 -12.17 -10.72 11.99
N ALA A 18 -11.18 -11.09 11.18
CA ALA A 18 -9.84 -10.53 11.26
C ALA A 18 -10.04 -9.02 11.29
N GLN A 19 -9.88 -8.42 12.47
CA GLN A 19 -10.03 -6.99 12.62
C GLN A 19 -8.84 -6.43 11.87
N ILE A 20 -9.07 -6.00 10.62
CA ILE A 20 -8.08 -5.29 9.83
C ILE A 20 -7.61 -4.16 10.74
N SER A 21 -6.34 -4.21 11.14
CA SER A 21 -5.80 -3.16 11.99
C SER A 21 -5.90 -1.83 11.23
N ASP A 22 -6.05 -0.70 11.92
CA ASP A 22 -6.10 0.60 11.24
C ASP A 22 -4.86 0.78 10.34
N ILE A 23 -3.69 0.30 10.79
CA ILE A 23 -2.46 0.29 10.00
C ILE A 23 -2.64 -0.45 8.66
N ASP A 24 -3.29 -1.60 8.66
CA ASP A 24 -3.50 -2.43 7.46
C ASP A 24 -4.51 -1.81 6.52
N LEU A 25 -5.60 -1.26 7.06
CA LEU A 25 -6.60 -0.55 6.27
C LEU A 25 -5.95 0.65 5.57
N ARG A 26 -5.20 1.46 6.31
CA ARG A 26 -4.50 2.63 5.75
C ARG A 26 -3.46 2.25 4.71
N ALA A 27 -2.72 1.17 4.90
CA ALA A 27 -1.79 0.72 3.86
C ALA A 27 -2.53 0.29 2.59
N ALA A 28 -3.65 -0.43 2.73
CA ALA A 28 -4.49 -0.80 1.59
C ALA A 28 -5.09 0.41 0.86
N GLU A 29 -5.60 1.40 1.60
CA GLU A 29 -6.06 2.68 1.04
C GLU A 29 -4.94 3.38 0.25
N GLY A 30 -3.71 3.39 0.78
CA GLY A 30 -2.54 3.92 0.10
C GLY A 30 -2.22 3.17 -1.20
N TYR A 31 -2.23 1.83 -1.16
CA TYR A 31 -1.97 1.00 -2.35
C TYR A 31 -3.03 1.25 -3.43
N VAL A 32 -4.31 1.20 -3.07
CA VAL A 32 -5.42 1.47 -3.98
C VAL A 32 -5.34 2.89 -4.54
N SER A 33 -4.92 3.86 -3.73
CA SER A 33 -4.73 5.23 -4.20
C SER A 33 -3.61 5.34 -5.22
N CYS A 34 -2.42 4.78 -4.96
CA CYS A 34 -1.32 4.76 -5.93
C CYS A 34 -1.72 4.07 -7.24
N LEU A 35 -2.41 2.92 -7.15
CA LEU A 35 -2.94 2.18 -8.29
C LEU A 35 -4.07 2.91 -9.02
N GLY A 36 -4.81 3.80 -8.35
CA GLY A 36 -5.83 4.65 -8.97
C GLY A 36 -5.23 5.86 -9.68
N ILE A 37 -4.15 6.41 -9.12
CA ILE A 37 -3.40 7.55 -9.66
C ILE A 37 -2.69 7.17 -10.96
N LYS A 38 -2.02 6.00 -11.00
CA LYS A 38 -1.31 5.49 -12.19
C LYS A 38 -0.41 6.53 -12.87
N GLY A 39 0.28 7.33 -12.06
CA GLY A 39 1.14 8.43 -12.50
C GLY A 39 0.43 9.72 -12.95
N ASP A 40 -0.89 9.81 -12.86
CA ASP A 40 -1.62 11.06 -13.05
C ASP A 40 -1.63 11.91 -11.77
N VAL A 41 -0.66 12.81 -11.64
CA VAL A 41 -0.52 13.69 -10.46
C VAL A 41 -1.80 14.50 -10.17
N THR A 42 -2.59 14.84 -11.20
CA THR A 42 -3.85 15.58 -11.02
C THR A 42 -4.93 14.75 -10.32
N ALA A 43 -4.84 13.41 -10.40
CA ALA A 43 -5.74 12.49 -9.73
C ALA A 43 -5.36 12.25 -8.26
N ALA A 44 -4.20 12.72 -7.79
CA ALA A 44 -3.70 12.42 -6.45
C ALA A 44 -4.62 12.92 -5.32
N VAL A 45 -4.92 14.23 -5.30
CA VAL A 45 -5.78 14.85 -4.28
C VAL A 45 -7.17 14.21 -4.21
N PRO A 46 -7.93 14.06 -5.33
CA PRO A 46 -9.25 13.47 -5.25
C PRO A 46 -9.18 11.99 -4.82
N THR A 47 -8.18 11.22 -5.26
CA THR A 47 -8.07 9.79 -4.93
C THR A 47 -7.76 9.57 -3.45
N PHE A 48 -6.73 10.23 -2.90
CA PHE A 48 -6.42 10.17 -1.48
C PHE A 48 -7.52 10.79 -0.61
N GLY A 49 -8.19 11.83 -1.12
CA GLY A 49 -9.30 12.50 -0.45
C GLY A 49 -10.52 11.60 -0.20
N LEU A 50 -10.76 10.58 -1.03
CA LEU A 50 -11.83 9.59 -0.83
C LEU A 50 -11.69 8.83 0.51
N PHE A 51 -10.46 8.68 0.99
CA PHE A 51 -10.13 8.01 2.24
C PHE A 51 -9.92 8.98 3.40
N GLY A 52 -10.15 10.28 3.17
CA GLY A 52 -9.92 11.33 4.17
C GLY A 52 -8.44 11.63 4.43
N TRP A 53 -7.54 11.24 3.52
CA TRP A 53 -6.13 11.54 3.66
C TRP A 53 -5.86 13.02 3.42
N THR A 54 -4.99 13.61 4.23
CA THR A 54 -4.51 14.96 4.03
C THR A 54 -3.36 14.94 3.04
N ASP A 55 -3.46 15.77 2.00
CA ASP A 55 -2.43 16.00 0.99
C ASP A 55 -1.65 17.28 1.31
N ARG A 56 -0.32 17.21 1.18
CA ARG A 56 0.57 18.36 1.24
C ARG A 56 1.59 18.25 0.12
N GLU A 57 1.65 19.27 -0.72
CA GLU A 57 2.72 19.40 -1.69
C GLU A 57 3.94 20.03 -1.02
N GLU A 58 5.11 19.40 -1.15
CA GLU A 58 6.38 19.98 -0.75
C GLU A 58 6.80 21.01 -1.79
N THR A 59 6.71 22.29 -1.43
CA THR A 59 6.80 23.42 -2.37
C THR A 59 8.13 23.55 -3.10
N GLU A 60 9.22 22.97 -2.58
CA GLU A 60 10.54 23.02 -3.23
C GLU A 60 10.81 21.83 -4.15
N ALA A 61 10.30 20.65 -3.80
CA ALA A 61 10.55 19.41 -4.54
C ALA A 61 9.39 19.04 -5.48
N GLY A 62 8.20 19.64 -5.34
CA GLY A 62 6.97 19.26 -6.03
C GLY A 62 6.44 17.88 -5.63
N THR A 63 7.05 17.23 -4.64
CA THR A 63 6.68 15.90 -4.17
C THR A 63 5.44 16.01 -3.32
N ARG A 64 4.45 15.13 -3.57
CA ARG A 64 3.21 15.13 -2.79
C ARG A 64 3.29 14.14 -1.66
N TYR A 65 3.09 14.66 -0.45
CA TYR A 65 3.11 13.92 0.79
C TYR A 65 1.70 13.77 1.33
N THR A 66 1.19 12.54 1.37
CA THR A 66 -0.16 12.23 1.87
C THR A 66 -0.13 11.32 3.09
N ARG A 67 -1.04 11.58 4.03
CA ARG A 67 -1.23 10.77 5.24
C ARG A 67 -2.72 10.68 5.63
N PRO A 68 -3.16 9.57 6.24
CA PRO A 68 -4.53 9.45 6.79
C PRO A 68 -4.78 10.34 8.02
N GLY A 69 -3.74 11.03 8.51
CA GLY A 69 -3.77 12.01 9.60
C GLY A 69 -2.36 12.39 10.03
N PHE A 70 -2.20 13.47 10.81
CA PHE A 70 -0.88 13.99 11.20
C PHE A 70 -0.04 13.03 12.05
N ALA A 71 -0.68 12.16 12.84
CA ALA A 71 -0.03 11.18 13.73
C ALA A 71 0.08 9.77 13.12
N ALA A 72 -0.30 9.57 11.86
CA ALA A 72 -0.29 8.25 11.24
C ALA A 72 1.14 7.78 10.93
N THR A 73 1.40 6.51 11.20
CA THR A 73 2.65 5.81 10.83
C THR A 73 2.72 5.41 9.37
N ASN A 74 1.59 5.53 8.66
CA ASN A 74 1.50 5.26 7.22
C ASN A 74 1.51 6.58 6.45
N SER A 75 2.15 6.55 5.29
CA SER A 75 2.18 7.70 4.38
C SER A 75 2.32 7.24 2.94
N ALA A 76 1.92 8.10 2.01
CA ALA A 76 2.25 7.94 0.60
C ALA A 76 3.01 9.16 0.08
N LEU A 77 4.04 8.91 -0.73
CA LEU A 77 4.81 9.94 -1.42
C LEU A 77 4.66 9.75 -2.92
N LEU A 78 4.13 10.74 -3.62
CA LEU A 78 4.03 10.74 -5.08
C LEU A 78 5.06 11.71 -5.66
N SER A 79 5.87 11.24 -6.61
CA SER A 79 6.86 12.08 -7.27
C SER A 79 6.18 13.16 -8.13
N PRO A 80 6.86 14.29 -8.40
CA PRO A 80 6.26 15.43 -9.11
C PRO A 80 5.82 15.12 -10.53
N ASP A 81 6.48 14.15 -11.16
CA ASP A 81 6.21 13.62 -12.50
C ASP A 81 5.24 12.43 -12.50
N GLY A 82 4.80 11.99 -11.31
CA GLY A 82 3.94 10.82 -11.12
C GLY A 82 4.63 9.48 -11.41
N ALA A 83 5.91 9.47 -11.78
CA ALA A 83 6.63 8.25 -12.12
C ALA A 83 6.69 7.24 -10.97
N THR A 84 6.64 7.71 -9.72
CA THR A 84 6.68 6.86 -8.53
C THR A 84 5.65 7.26 -7.48
N CYS A 85 5.06 6.25 -6.82
CA CYS A 85 4.20 6.41 -5.65
C CYS A 85 4.65 5.44 -4.55
N ASP A 86 5.16 5.95 -3.43
CA ASP A 86 5.71 5.17 -2.34
C ASP A 86 4.75 5.10 -1.16
N VAL A 87 4.24 3.92 -0.83
CA VAL A 87 3.42 3.71 0.38
C VAL A 87 4.27 3.09 1.47
N THR A 88 4.46 3.80 2.58
CA THR A 88 5.21 3.34 3.75
C THR A 88 4.26 2.89 4.84
N ALA A 89 4.56 1.77 5.50
CA ALA A 89 3.78 1.24 6.61
C ALA A 89 4.64 0.69 7.76
N ALA A 90 4.08 0.74 8.98
CA ALA A 90 4.72 0.25 10.21
C ALA A 90 4.45 -1.24 10.48
N TYR A 91 4.63 -2.07 9.45
CA TYR A 91 4.72 -3.52 9.53
C TYR A 91 5.74 -4.05 8.53
N GLY A 92 6.22 -5.27 8.72
CA GLY A 92 7.27 -5.87 7.90
C GLY A 92 6.93 -6.14 6.43
N THR A 93 7.98 -6.30 5.61
CA THR A 93 7.90 -6.47 4.16
C THR A 93 7.12 -7.70 3.71
N GLU A 94 7.16 -8.79 4.47
CA GLU A 94 6.39 -10.01 4.18
C GLU A 94 4.88 -9.76 4.29
N ALA A 95 4.47 -9.05 5.35
CA ALA A 95 3.08 -8.71 5.56
C ALA A 95 2.59 -7.67 4.52
N ALA A 96 3.48 -6.80 4.07
CA ALA A 96 3.23 -5.88 2.95
C ALA A 96 2.96 -6.64 1.65
N LEU A 97 3.79 -7.65 1.33
CA LEU A 97 3.65 -8.47 0.14
C LEU A 97 2.29 -9.17 0.11
N ALA A 98 1.94 -9.88 1.18
CA ALA A 98 0.67 -10.60 1.26
C ALA A 98 -0.53 -9.65 1.05
N ARG A 99 -0.54 -8.49 1.72
CA ARG A 99 -1.61 -7.50 1.59
C ARG A 99 -1.68 -6.89 0.21
N LEU A 100 -0.54 -6.56 -0.40
CA LEU A 100 -0.51 -6.01 -1.74
C LEU A 100 -1.06 -7.01 -2.75
N GLN A 101 -0.63 -8.28 -2.68
CA GLN A 101 -1.14 -9.35 -3.53
C GLN A 101 -2.65 -9.54 -3.39
N ASP A 102 -3.18 -9.49 -2.17
CA ASP A 102 -4.62 -9.59 -1.93
C ASP A 102 -5.38 -8.40 -2.52
N ASN A 103 -4.87 -7.17 -2.39
CA ASN A 103 -5.48 -5.99 -3.03
C ASN A 103 -5.46 -6.09 -4.56
N LEU A 104 -4.33 -6.53 -5.14
CA LEU A 104 -4.15 -6.59 -6.60
C LEU A 104 -5.14 -7.54 -7.28
N ARG A 105 -5.55 -8.62 -6.61
CA ARG A 105 -6.54 -9.59 -7.13
C ARG A 105 -7.89 -8.97 -7.47
N PHE A 106 -8.22 -7.81 -6.91
CA PHE A 106 -9.48 -7.09 -7.16
C PHE A 106 -9.30 -5.88 -8.09
N THR A 107 -8.14 -5.75 -8.72
CA THR A 107 -7.82 -4.68 -9.67
C THR A 107 -7.61 -5.25 -11.07
N GLU A 108 -7.41 -4.38 -12.06
CA GLU A 108 -6.99 -4.76 -13.41
C GLU A 108 -5.63 -5.51 -13.44
N PHE A 109 -4.83 -5.39 -12.38
CA PHE A 109 -3.52 -6.03 -12.24
C PHE A 109 -3.59 -7.43 -11.64
N ALA A 110 -4.76 -8.09 -11.61
CA ALA A 110 -4.93 -9.41 -11.00
C ALA A 110 -4.01 -10.51 -11.61
N ALA A 111 -3.47 -10.29 -12.81
CA ALA A 111 -2.50 -11.18 -13.47
C ALA A 111 -1.02 -10.83 -13.17
N PHE A 112 -0.76 -10.11 -12.07
CA PHE A 112 0.59 -9.73 -11.66
C PHE A 112 1.52 -10.93 -11.50
N THR A 113 2.83 -10.69 -11.62
CA THR A 113 3.87 -11.70 -11.32
C THR A 113 4.82 -11.19 -10.26
N VAL A 114 5.31 -12.09 -9.41
CA VAL A 114 6.31 -11.77 -8.38
C VAL A 114 7.68 -12.24 -8.86
N THR A 115 8.64 -11.33 -8.84
CA THR A 115 10.02 -11.52 -9.28
C THR A 115 10.97 -10.81 -8.30
N THR A 116 12.22 -10.59 -8.71
CA THR A 116 13.20 -9.80 -7.97
C THR A 116 13.75 -8.69 -8.85
N ASP A 117 14.02 -7.52 -8.27
CA ASP A 117 14.74 -6.46 -8.97
C ASP A 117 16.26 -6.75 -9.04
N ALA A 118 17.01 -5.81 -9.60
CA ALA A 118 18.46 -5.93 -9.77
C ALA A 118 19.23 -5.98 -8.42
N GLN A 119 18.60 -5.50 -7.35
CA GLN A 119 19.12 -5.46 -5.99
C GLN A 119 18.72 -6.71 -5.18
N GLY A 120 17.90 -7.59 -5.77
CA GLY A 120 17.38 -8.79 -5.12
C GLY A 120 16.18 -8.54 -4.21
N CYS A 121 15.59 -7.34 -4.24
CA CYS A 121 14.37 -7.03 -3.51
C CYS A 121 13.15 -7.59 -4.24
N THR A 122 12.06 -7.81 -3.51
CA THR A 122 10.82 -8.33 -4.12
C THR A 122 10.25 -7.29 -5.08
N LEU A 123 10.01 -7.71 -6.31
CA LEU A 123 9.39 -6.90 -7.37
C LEU A 123 8.09 -7.56 -7.79
N ILE A 124 7.03 -6.77 -7.92
CA ILE A 124 5.77 -7.20 -8.52
C ILE A 124 5.66 -6.52 -9.87
N GLN A 125 5.63 -7.31 -10.94
CA GLN A 125 5.29 -6.82 -12.28
C GLN A 125 3.76 -6.75 -12.38
N LEU A 126 3.22 -5.54 -12.46
CA LEU A 126 1.77 -5.30 -12.50
C LEU A 126 1.22 -5.50 -13.91
N ASP A 127 1.91 -4.94 -14.90
CA ASP A 127 1.65 -5.12 -16.33
C ASP A 127 2.96 -4.94 -17.14
N ALA A 128 2.92 -4.56 -18.42
CA ALA A 128 4.12 -4.38 -19.23
C ALA A 128 4.97 -3.13 -18.87
N THR A 129 4.39 -2.14 -18.20
CA THR A 129 5.01 -0.83 -17.97
C THR A 129 5.02 -0.39 -16.52
N ALA A 130 4.23 -1.03 -15.65
CA ALA A 130 4.11 -0.72 -14.24
C ALA A 130 4.64 -1.83 -13.34
N THR A 131 5.31 -1.43 -12.26
CA THR A 131 5.85 -2.34 -11.25
C THR A 131 5.58 -1.85 -9.84
N ALA A 132 5.73 -2.73 -8.85
CA ALA A 132 5.80 -2.37 -7.44
C ALA A 132 6.98 -3.06 -6.77
N THR A 133 7.94 -2.31 -6.24
CA THR A 133 9.08 -2.84 -5.49
C THR A 133 8.83 -2.75 -4.00
N LEU A 134 9.15 -3.81 -3.26
CA LEU A 134 9.02 -3.87 -1.80
C LEU A 134 10.38 -3.77 -1.13
N THR A 135 10.49 -2.82 -0.21
CA THR A 135 11.65 -2.60 0.66
C THR A 135 11.23 -2.26 2.08
N SER A 136 12.17 -2.07 3.01
CA SER A 136 11.90 -1.52 4.33
C SER A 136 11.56 -0.03 4.24
N GLY A 137 10.93 0.49 5.29
CA GLY A 137 10.61 1.92 5.40
C GLY A 137 11.83 2.81 5.71
N ASP A 138 12.99 2.20 5.99
CA ASP A 138 14.20 2.87 6.48
C ASP A 138 14.97 3.59 5.35
N ASP A 139 15.98 4.36 5.74
CA ASP A 139 16.93 4.99 4.82
C ASP A 139 18.37 4.71 5.30
N PRO A 140 19.19 3.94 4.55
CA PRO A 140 18.87 3.30 3.28
C PRO A 140 17.85 2.15 3.43
N ALA A 141 17.02 1.98 2.40
CA ALA A 141 16.01 0.92 2.40
C ALA A 141 16.65 -0.47 2.21
N LEU A 142 16.18 -1.45 2.99
CA LEU A 142 16.61 -2.85 2.92
C LEU A 142 15.58 -3.69 2.16
N CYS A 143 15.97 -4.79 1.51
CA CYS A 143 15.01 -5.65 0.80
C CYS A 143 14.01 -6.35 1.73
N THR A 144 14.37 -6.53 3.01
CA THR A 144 13.49 -7.16 4.00
C THR A 144 13.55 -6.41 5.31
N SER A 145 12.41 -6.35 6.01
CA SER A 145 12.34 -5.84 7.37
C SER A 145 11.15 -6.51 8.09
N PRO A 146 11.30 -6.88 9.37
CA PRO A 146 10.21 -7.45 10.15
C PRO A 146 9.21 -6.40 10.65
N THR A 147 9.59 -5.11 10.65
CA THR A 147 8.85 -4.05 11.37
C THR A 147 8.36 -2.91 10.50
N THR A 148 8.96 -2.71 9.32
CA THR A 148 8.62 -1.61 8.42
C THR A 148 8.59 -2.08 6.98
N SER A 149 7.83 -1.38 6.14
CA SER A 149 7.76 -1.65 4.71
C SER A 149 7.52 -0.37 3.92
N ARG A 150 7.98 -0.40 2.68
CA ARG A 150 7.70 0.58 1.63
C ARG A 150 7.38 -0.19 0.35
N VAL A 151 6.24 0.13 -0.24
CA VAL A 151 5.86 -0.33 -1.57
C VAL A 151 6.01 0.84 -2.52
N ARG A 152 7.00 0.78 -3.41
CA ARG A 152 7.22 1.77 -4.46
C ARG A 152 6.55 1.30 -5.74
N PHE A 153 5.44 1.92 -6.09
CA PHE A 153 4.86 1.77 -7.42
C PHE A 153 5.64 2.62 -8.41
N SER A 154 5.98 2.05 -9.55
CA SER A 154 6.60 2.75 -10.68
C SER A 154 5.66 2.68 -11.87
N PHE A 155 5.37 3.83 -12.45
CA PHE A 155 4.50 3.99 -13.61
C PHE A 155 5.27 4.62 -14.76
N PRO A 156 4.88 4.38 -16.02
CA PRO A 156 5.39 5.19 -17.12
C PRO A 156 4.98 6.66 -16.89
N PRO A 157 5.86 7.63 -17.19
CA PRO A 157 5.48 9.03 -17.15
C PRO A 157 4.29 9.25 -18.09
N LYS A 158 3.24 9.91 -17.60
CA LYS A 158 2.08 10.25 -18.44
C LYS A 158 2.57 11.20 -19.52
N ALA A 159 2.37 10.86 -20.80
CA ALA A 159 2.74 11.74 -21.89
C ALA A 159 2.06 13.09 -21.69
N GLU A 160 2.83 14.18 -21.65
CA GLU A 160 2.27 15.53 -21.64
C GLU A 160 1.40 15.68 -22.87
N VAL A 161 0.09 15.85 -22.67
CA VAL A 161 -0.81 16.23 -23.75
C VAL A 161 -0.42 17.66 -24.10
N THR A 162 0.40 17.81 -25.13
CA THR A 162 0.69 19.10 -25.73
C THR A 162 -0.56 19.49 -26.50
N GLU A 163 -1.38 20.38 -25.92
CA GLU A 163 -2.45 21.08 -26.66
C GLU A 163 -1.86 22.04 -27.70
#